data_AF-A0AAF0Z9B2-F1
#
_entry.id   AF-A0AAF0Z9B2-F1
#
_cell.length_a   1.000
_cell.length_b   1.000
_cell.length_c   1.000
_cell.angle_alpha   90.00
_cell.angle_beta   90.00
_cell.angle_gamma   90.00
#
_symmetry.space_group_name_H-M   'P 1'
#
loop_
_entity.id
_entity.type
_entity.pdbx_description
1 polymer ?
#
loop_
_entity_poly.entity_id
_entity_poly.type
_entity_poly.pdbx_seq_one_letter_code
_entity_poly.pdbx_strand_id
1 'polypeptide(L)'
;MSILTEIFTASPEHAMSRARAHDEGRPPTPVGDLFETTGVTDLELEVLGEIVARAVGMGGIDTELHPVHLELDELSQVPDAVVAACAELPALDADPTVSVSIDAVIASFCALEDIDLAEPEASDLVRRVIDLAVLAHRRGDGLYLWTSL
;
A
#
# COMPACT_ATOMS: atom_id res chain seq x y z
N MET A 1 -8.20 5.25 -20.86
CA MET A 1 -6.98 5.83 -20.27
C MET A 1 -6.71 5.03 -19.02
N SER A 2 -5.50 4.52 -18.82
CA SER A 2 -5.14 3.78 -17.62
C SER A 2 -4.85 4.77 -16.50
N ILE A 3 -5.40 4.53 -15.31
CA ILE A 3 -5.11 5.30 -14.09
C ILE A 3 -3.64 5.03 -13.74
N LEU A 4 -2.82 6.07 -13.66
CA LEU A 4 -1.47 5.98 -13.08
C LEU A 4 -1.61 5.94 -11.57
N THR A 5 -0.86 5.06 -10.94
CA THR A 5 -0.92 4.85 -9.50
C THR A 5 0.49 4.91 -8.92
N GLU A 6 0.67 5.73 -7.90
CA GLU A 6 1.90 5.87 -7.13
C GLU A 6 1.67 5.42 -5.69
N ILE A 7 2.43 4.42 -5.23
CA ILE A 7 2.43 3.96 -3.84
C ILE A 7 3.81 4.27 -3.26
N PHE A 8 3.87 5.04 -2.17
CA PHE A 8 5.15 5.53 -1.65
C PHE A 8 5.14 5.79 -0.15
N THR A 9 6.32 5.75 0.46
CA THR A 9 6.52 6.16 1.85
C THR A 9 7.11 7.57 1.93
N ALA A 10 6.56 8.41 2.81
CA ALA A 10 7.01 9.79 3.00
C ALA A 10 6.58 10.38 4.34
N SER A 11 7.14 11.52 4.71
CA SER A 11 6.52 12.37 5.74
C SER A 11 5.22 12.99 5.20
N PRO A 12 4.25 13.34 6.07
CA PRO A 12 2.98 13.95 5.63
C PRO A 12 3.17 15.21 4.78
N GLU A 13 4.10 16.09 5.18
CA GLU A 13 4.40 17.32 4.43
C GLU A 13 4.91 17.03 3.01
N HIS A 14 5.76 16.01 2.85
CA HIS A 14 6.28 15.62 1.54
C HIS A 14 5.19 14.96 0.69
N ALA A 15 4.36 14.09 1.25
CA ALA A 15 3.23 13.50 0.54
C ALA A 15 2.28 14.57 -0.02
N MET A 16 1.90 15.55 0.82
CA MET A 16 1.07 16.68 0.39
C MET A 16 1.76 17.56 -0.66
N SER A 17 3.06 17.84 -0.50
CA SER A 17 3.82 18.63 -1.48
C SER A 17 3.93 17.91 -2.83
N ARG A 18 4.00 16.57 -2.82
CA ARG A 18 4.04 15.73 -4.02
C ARG A 18 2.70 15.75 -4.75
N ALA A 19 1.60 15.52 -4.06
CA ALA A 19 0.26 15.56 -4.65
C ALA A 19 -0.04 16.95 -5.27
N ARG A 20 0.26 18.05 -4.56
CA ARG A 20 0.12 19.41 -5.13
C ARG A 20 0.93 19.64 -6.40
N ALA A 21 2.13 19.04 -6.49
CA ALA A 21 2.93 19.17 -7.70
C ALA A 21 2.23 18.48 -8.89
N HIS A 22 1.61 17.33 -8.67
CA HIS A 22 0.80 16.64 -9.69
C HIS A 22 -0.40 17.51 -10.13
N ASP A 23 -1.16 18.07 -9.19
CA ASP A 23 -2.33 18.93 -9.51
C ASP A 23 -1.94 20.17 -10.32
N GLU A 24 -0.78 20.73 -10.02
CA GLU A 24 -0.24 21.90 -10.72
C GLU A 24 0.45 21.54 -12.05
N GLY A 25 0.49 20.26 -12.42
CA GLY A 25 1.18 19.78 -13.62
C GLY A 25 2.71 19.97 -13.58
N ARG A 26 3.29 20.05 -12.38
CA ARG A 26 4.72 20.20 -12.13
C ARG A 26 5.35 18.85 -11.79
N PRO A 27 6.64 18.64 -12.11
CA PRO A 27 7.32 17.43 -11.68
C PRO A 27 7.39 17.39 -10.14
N PRO A 28 6.90 16.32 -9.49
CA PRO A 28 6.98 16.18 -8.05
C PRO A 28 8.42 15.97 -7.58
N THR A 29 8.69 16.30 -6.32
CA THR A 29 9.97 15.99 -5.68
C THR A 29 10.20 14.47 -5.70
N PRO A 30 11.38 13.98 -6.14
CA PRO A 30 11.66 12.55 -6.17
C PRO A 30 11.59 11.93 -4.78
N VAL A 31 10.96 10.76 -4.70
CA VAL A 31 10.96 9.90 -3.52
C VAL A 31 11.69 8.61 -3.90
N GLY A 32 12.65 8.18 -3.08
CA GLY A 32 13.45 6.98 -3.39
C GLY A 32 12.68 5.67 -3.26
N ASP A 33 11.61 5.68 -2.45
CA ASP A 33 10.81 4.53 -2.10
C ASP A 33 9.39 4.71 -2.67
N LEU A 34 9.31 4.56 -3.99
CA LEU A 34 8.11 4.73 -4.82
C LEU A 34 7.91 3.47 -5.67
N PHE A 35 6.69 2.96 -5.68
CA PHE A 35 6.21 1.96 -6.61
C PHE A 35 5.17 2.60 -7.53
N GLU A 36 5.47 2.63 -8.83
CA GLU A 36 4.58 3.17 -9.86
C GLU A 36 3.97 2.00 -10.63
N THR A 37 2.65 2.04 -10.81
CA THR A 37 1.87 1.02 -11.50
C THR A 37 0.66 1.63 -12.19
N THR A 38 -0.15 0.82 -12.87
CA THR A 38 -1.39 1.26 -13.50
C THR A 38 -2.54 0.33 -13.15
N GLY A 39 -3.75 0.87 -13.03
CA GLY A 39 -4.96 0.07 -12.80
C GLY A 39 -5.12 -0.43 -11.36
N VAL A 40 -4.30 0.08 -10.42
CA VAL A 40 -4.42 -0.18 -8.99
C VAL A 40 -5.11 1.01 -8.33
N THR A 41 -6.12 0.74 -7.53
CA THR A 41 -6.90 1.74 -6.79
C THR A 41 -6.68 1.58 -5.28
N ASP A 42 -7.41 2.35 -4.49
CA ASP A 42 -7.51 2.16 -3.05
C ASP A 42 -8.01 0.76 -2.70
N LEU A 43 -9.03 0.27 -3.40
CA LEU A 43 -9.66 -1.03 -3.16
C LEU A 43 -8.64 -2.19 -3.07
N GLU A 44 -7.70 -2.29 -4.02
CA GLU A 44 -6.67 -3.33 -3.99
C GLU A 44 -5.81 -3.25 -2.71
N LEU A 45 -5.49 -2.05 -2.24
CA LEU A 45 -4.71 -1.85 -1.01
C LEU A 45 -5.54 -2.13 0.25
N GLU A 46 -6.82 -1.76 0.27
CA GLU A 46 -7.73 -2.05 1.37
C GLU A 46 -7.91 -3.57 1.56
N VAL A 47 -8.15 -4.27 0.46
CA VAL A 47 -8.29 -5.73 0.43
C VAL A 47 -6.99 -6.42 0.83
N LEU A 48 -5.85 -5.95 0.32
CA LEU A 48 -4.55 -6.44 0.77
C LEU A 48 -4.36 -6.21 2.28
N GLY A 49 -4.74 -5.04 2.77
CA GLY A 49 -4.74 -4.71 4.20
C GLY A 49 -5.55 -5.71 5.02
N GLU A 50 -6.75 -6.08 4.58
CA GLU A 50 -7.59 -7.07 5.25
C GLU A 50 -6.93 -8.46 5.29
N ILE A 51 -6.38 -8.92 4.16
CA ILE A 51 -5.69 -10.21 4.07
C ILE A 51 -4.50 -10.25 5.04
N VAL A 52 -3.68 -9.21 5.04
CA VAL A 52 -2.51 -9.13 5.92
C VAL A 52 -2.94 -9.04 7.38
N ALA A 53 -3.90 -8.18 7.72
CA ALA A 53 -4.43 -8.04 9.08
C ALA A 53 -4.93 -9.38 9.63
N ARG A 54 -5.67 -10.13 8.81
CA ARG A 54 -6.12 -11.48 9.17
C ARG A 54 -4.94 -12.44 9.35
N ALA A 55 -3.95 -12.40 8.45
CA ALA A 55 -2.79 -13.28 8.51
C ALA A 55 -1.98 -13.09 9.79
N VAL A 56 -1.80 -11.85 10.25
CA VAL A 56 -1.05 -11.53 11.48
C VAL A 56 -1.91 -11.56 12.76
N GLY A 57 -3.20 -11.87 12.65
CA GLY A 57 -4.11 -11.95 13.79
C GLY A 57 -4.62 -10.59 14.31
N MET A 58 -4.47 -9.53 13.53
CA MET A 58 -5.02 -8.19 13.78
C MET A 58 -6.38 -7.99 13.11
N GLY A 59 -7.25 -9.00 13.11
CA GLY A 59 -8.57 -8.89 12.47
C GLY A 59 -9.45 -7.78 13.05
N GLY A 60 -10.24 -7.12 12.20
CA GLY A 60 -11.16 -6.06 12.59
C GLY A 60 -10.53 -4.67 12.76
N ILE A 61 -9.28 -4.49 12.33
CA ILE A 61 -8.73 -3.15 12.13
C ILE A 61 -9.38 -2.47 10.93
N ASP A 62 -9.38 -1.15 10.95
CA ASP A 62 -9.77 -0.34 9.80
C ASP A 62 -8.69 -0.45 8.71
N THR A 63 -9.14 -0.85 7.51
CA THR A 63 -8.29 -1.03 6.34
C THR A 63 -8.58 -0.01 5.25
N GLU A 64 -9.63 0.82 5.42
CA GLU A 64 -10.04 1.81 4.43
C GLU A 64 -8.96 2.90 4.28
N LEU A 65 -8.66 3.28 3.05
CA LEU A 65 -7.70 4.34 2.79
C LEU A 65 -8.33 5.70 3.10
N HIS A 66 -7.57 6.56 3.77
CA HIS A 66 -8.09 7.85 4.25
C HIS A 66 -7.57 9.00 3.40
N PRO A 67 -8.44 9.83 2.79
CA PRO A 67 -8.02 11.04 2.11
C PRO A 67 -7.20 11.95 3.03
N VAL A 68 -6.03 12.38 2.58
CA VAL A 68 -5.10 13.16 3.41
C VAL A 68 -5.57 14.61 3.55
N HIS A 69 -6.21 15.16 2.52
CA HIS A 69 -6.65 16.54 2.48
C HIS A 69 -7.85 16.72 1.53
N LEU A 70 -8.82 17.55 1.92
CA LEU A 70 -10.05 17.84 1.14
C LEU A 70 -9.85 18.53 -0.22
N GLU A 71 -8.61 18.90 -0.55
CA GLU A 71 -8.26 19.56 -1.82
C GLU A 71 -7.32 18.68 -2.66
N LEU A 72 -6.98 17.49 -2.15
CA LEU A 72 -6.06 16.52 -2.76
C LEU A 72 -6.78 15.17 -2.77
N ASP A 73 -7.88 15.10 -3.52
CA ASP A 73 -8.81 13.95 -3.52
C ASP A 73 -8.12 12.67 -4.02
N GLU A 74 -7.09 12.83 -4.83
CA GLU A 74 -6.26 11.77 -5.39
C GLU A 74 -5.25 11.20 -4.38
N LEU A 75 -5.01 11.85 -3.24
CA LEU A 75 -4.03 11.44 -2.23
C LEU A 75 -4.71 10.82 -1.00
N SER A 76 -4.47 9.53 -0.79
CA SER A 76 -4.92 8.80 0.38
C SER A 76 -3.76 8.19 1.17
N GLN A 77 -3.96 8.05 2.48
CA GLN A 77 -3.03 7.39 3.39
C GLN A 77 -3.56 6.01 3.77
N VAL A 78 -2.68 5.02 3.74
CA VAL A 78 -2.94 3.67 4.28
C VAL A 78 -2.95 3.76 5.82
N PRO A 79 -3.94 3.19 6.52
CA PRO A 79 -4.00 3.24 7.98
C PRO A 79 -2.74 2.72 8.66
N ASP A 80 -2.28 3.41 9.71
CA ASP A 80 -1.07 3.04 10.47
C ASP A 80 -1.15 1.60 11.01
N ALA A 81 -2.36 1.13 11.36
CA ALA A 81 -2.59 -0.24 11.81
C ALA A 81 -2.31 -1.28 10.71
N VAL A 82 -2.67 -0.98 9.46
CA VAL A 82 -2.35 -1.82 8.29
C VAL A 82 -0.85 -1.78 8.02
N VAL A 83 -0.23 -0.60 8.09
CA VAL A 83 1.23 -0.46 7.94
C VAL A 83 1.97 -1.31 8.99
N ALA A 84 1.51 -1.29 10.25
CA ALA A 84 2.06 -2.11 11.32
C ALA A 84 1.85 -3.62 11.04
N ALA A 85 0.67 -4.03 10.61
CA ALA A 85 0.39 -5.43 10.25
C ALA A 85 1.31 -5.93 9.12
N CYS A 86 1.48 -5.13 8.06
CA CYS A 86 2.43 -5.41 6.98
C CYS A 86 3.88 -5.48 7.48
N ALA A 87 4.25 -4.63 8.44
CA ALA A 87 5.60 -4.62 9.00
C ALA A 87 5.91 -5.82 9.91
N GLU A 88 4.90 -6.42 10.54
CA GLU A 88 5.02 -7.65 11.34
C GLU A 88 5.18 -8.90 10.47
N LEU A 89 4.56 -8.90 9.28
CA LEU A 89 4.47 -10.08 8.42
C LEU A 89 5.83 -10.74 8.08
N PRO A 90 6.92 -10.02 7.73
CA PRO A 90 8.21 -10.66 7.45
C PRO A 90 8.83 -11.37 8.66
N ALA A 91 8.57 -10.88 9.87
CA ALA A 91 9.07 -11.53 11.08
C ALA A 91 8.32 -12.84 11.37
N LEU A 92 7.00 -12.85 11.11
CA LEU A 92 6.17 -14.05 11.22
C LEU A 92 6.50 -15.07 10.13
N ASP A 93 6.67 -14.64 8.88
CA ASP A 93 7.08 -15.50 7.75
C ASP A 93 8.41 -16.21 8.00
N ALA A 94 9.34 -15.55 8.69
CA ALA A 94 10.64 -16.12 9.05
C ALA A 94 10.58 -17.08 10.26
N ASP A 95 9.51 -17.08 11.05
CA ASP A 95 9.39 -17.91 12.24
C ASP A 95 8.77 -19.28 11.88
N PRO A 96 9.54 -20.39 11.97
CA PRO A 96 9.06 -21.72 11.60
C PRO A 96 7.98 -22.28 12.54
N THR A 97 7.68 -21.61 13.66
CA THR A 97 6.67 -22.04 14.63
C THR A 97 5.28 -21.50 14.32
N VAL A 98 5.16 -20.50 13.44
CA VAL A 98 3.88 -19.96 12.97
C VAL A 98 3.61 -20.41 11.54
N SER A 99 2.34 -20.48 11.15
CA SER A 99 1.92 -20.89 9.79
C SER A 99 1.64 -19.72 8.86
N VAL A 100 2.10 -18.52 9.23
CA VAL A 100 1.93 -17.30 8.45
C VAL A 100 3.05 -17.24 7.41
N SER A 101 2.73 -16.94 6.15
CA SER A 101 3.75 -16.68 5.13
C SER A 101 3.35 -15.62 4.12
N ILE A 102 4.34 -14.92 3.57
CA ILE A 102 4.12 -13.92 2.50
C ILE A 102 3.56 -14.60 1.25
N ASP A 103 4.04 -15.79 0.91
CA ASP A 103 3.54 -16.55 -0.24
C ASP A 103 2.05 -16.94 -0.07
N ALA A 104 1.59 -17.22 1.16
CA ALA A 104 0.18 -17.47 1.42
C ALA A 104 -0.69 -16.22 1.31
N VAL A 105 -0.17 -15.04 1.70
CA VAL A 105 -0.82 -13.75 1.49
C VAL A 105 -0.95 -13.46 -0.01
N ILE A 106 0.11 -13.65 -0.79
CA ILE A 106 0.10 -13.49 -2.25
C ILE A 106 -0.92 -14.43 -2.88
N ALA A 107 -0.89 -15.72 -2.52
CA ALA A 107 -1.83 -16.70 -3.06
C ALA A 107 -3.29 -16.33 -2.71
N SER A 108 -3.54 -15.80 -1.52
CA SER A 108 -4.87 -15.35 -1.10
C SER A 108 -5.34 -14.14 -1.92
N PHE A 109 -4.44 -13.18 -2.15
CA PHE A 109 -4.72 -11.99 -2.95
C PHE A 109 -4.99 -12.35 -4.42
N CYS A 110 -4.14 -13.17 -5.04
CA CYS A 110 -4.30 -13.63 -6.43
C CYS A 110 -5.53 -14.53 -6.65
N ALA A 111 -6.10 -15.12 -5.59
CA ALA A 111 -7.29 -15.96 -5.68
C ALA A 111 -8.60 -15.15 -5.71
N LEU A 112 -8.54 -13.84 -5.51
CA LEU A 112 -9.72 -12.98 -5.55
C LEU A 112 -10.20 -12.77 -6.98
N GLU A 113 -11.50 -13.02 -7.20
CA GLU A 113 -12.13 -12.88 -8.52
C GLU A 113 -12.37 -11.41 -8.90
N ASP A 114 -12.44 -10.50 -7.91
CA ASP A 114 -12.73 -9.08 -8.12
C ASP A 114 -11.48 -8.21 -8.35
N ILE A 115 -10.27 -8.81 -8.31
CA ILE A 115 -9.01 -8.10 -8.56
C ILE A 115 -8.71 -8.17 -10.06
N ASP A 116 -8.79 -7.04 -10.76
CA ASP A 116 -8.49 -6.93 -12.20
C ASP A 116 -6.98 -6.77 -12.48
N LEU A 117 -6.17 -7.66 -11.89
CA LEU A 117 -4.72 -7.72 -12.09
C LEU A 117 -4.31 -9.12 -12.53
N ALA A 118 -3.35 -9.22 -13.45
CA ALA A 118 -2.76 -10.51 -13.77
C ALA A 118 -1.96 -11.04 -12.57
N GLU A 119 -1.90 -12.37 -12.38
CA GLU A 119 -1.21 -12.99 -11.25
C GLU A 119 0.24 -12.48 -11.02
N PRO A 120 1.08 -12.25 -12.06
CA PRO A 120 2.41 -11.69 -11.85
C PRO A 120 2.40 -10.24 -11.32
N GLU A 121 1.42 -9.43 -11.75
CA GLU A 121 1.26 -8.03 -11.36
C GLU A 121 0.73 -7.94 -9.93
N ALA A 122 -0.28 -8.74 -9.62
CA ALA A 122 -0.82 -8.89 -8.26
C ALA A 122 0.27 -9.35 -7.28
N SER A 123 1.09 -10.32 -7.68
CA SER A 123 2.21 -10.82 -6.87
C SER A 123 3.31 -9.78 -6.63
N ASP A 124 3.61 -8.93 -7.63
CA ASP A 124 4.58 -7.84 -7.45
C ASP A 124 4.00 -6.74 -6.57
N LEU A 125 2.74 -6.33 -6.79
CA LEU A 125 2.02 -5.35 -5.97
C LEU A 125 2.10 -5.71 -4.49
N VAL A 126 1.72 -6.95 -4.12
CA VAL A 126 1.74 -7.42 -2.73
C VAL A 126 3.13 -7.29 -2.11
N ARG A 127 4.18 -7.76 -2.81
CA ARG A 127 5.55 -7.70 -2.30
C ARG A 127 6.02 -6.26 -2.12
N ARG A 128 5.77 -5.40 -3.11
CA ARG A 128 6.18 -3.99 -3.09
C ARG A 128 5.48 -3.21 -1.98
N VAL A 129 4.19 -3.45 -1.77
CA VAL A 129 3.42 -2.80 -0.70
C VAL A 129 3.93 -3.24 0.67
N ILE A 130 4.21 -4.53 0.88
CA ILE A 130 4.79 -5.03 2.14
C ILE A 130 6.16 -4.38 2.38
N ASP A 131 7.04 -4.34 1.38
CA ASP A 131 8.35 -3.72 1.50
C ASP A 131 8.26 -2.22 1.85
N LEU A 132 7.38 -1.48 1.18
CA LEU A 132 7.14 -0.07 1.46
C LEU A 132 6.56 0.16 2.86
N ALA A 133 5.61 -0.68 3.31
CA ALA A 133 5.04 -0.60 4.64
C ALA A 133 6.10 -0.88 5.73
N VAL A 134 6.98 -1.86 5.52
CA VAL A 134 8.12 -2.13 6.41
C VAL A 134 9.04 -0.91 6.50
N LEU A 135 9.32 -0.25 5.37
CA LEU A 135 10.14 0.96 5.34
C LEU A 135 9.46 2.13 6.05
N ALA A 136 8.18 2.37 5.78
CA ALA A 136 7.38 3.41 6.42
C ALA A 136 7.37 3.23 7.94
N HIS A 137 7.04 2.02 8.40
CA HIS A 137 7.03 1.69 9.82
C HIS A 137 8.37 1.91 10.51
N ARG A 138 9.49 1.48 9.88
CA ARG A 138 10.84 1.66 10.44
C ARG A 138 11.27 3.12 10.54
N ARG A 139 10.78 3.98 9.64
CA ARG A 139 11.15 5.40 9.58
C ARG A 139 10.20 6.28 10.39
N GLY A 140 9.03 5.79 10.76
CA GLY A 140 7.95 6.60 11.32
C GLY A 140 7.30 7.50 10.28
N ASP A 141 7.37 7.09 9.00
CA ASP A 141 6.73 7.75 7.87
C ASP A 141 5.32 7.15 7.64
N GLY A 142 4.51 7.83 6.83
CA GLY A 142 3.24 7.28 6.33
C GLY A 142 3.43 6.51 5.02
N LEU A 143 2.50 5.61 4.71
CA LEU A 143 2.36 4.96 3.41
C LEU A 143 1.17 5.59 2.67
N TYR A 144 1.41 6.06 1.44
CA TYR A 144 0.43 6.82 0.67
C TYR A 144 0.17 6.18 -0.68
N LEU A 145 -1.04 6.42 -1.18
CA LEU A 145 -1.50 6.15 -2.52
C LEU A 145 -1.84 7.49 -3.18
N TRP A 146 -1.31 7.73 -4.39
CA TRP A 146 -1.77 8.78 -5.27
C TRP A 146 -2.23 8.19 -6.61
N THR A 147 -3.35 8.66 -7.15
CA THR A 147 -3.90 8.18 -8.44
C THR A 147 -4.14 9.32 -9.43
N SER A 148 -3.83 9.10 -10.71
CA SER A 148 -4.18 10.04 -11.79
C SER A 148 -5.58 9.70 -12.32
N LEU A 149 -6.62 10.32 -11.78
CA LEU A 149 -7.97 10.18 -12.31
C LEU A 149 -8.18 10.98 -13.61
#